data_AF-A0A9D8R9C1-F1
#
_entry.id   AF-A0A9D8R9C1-F1
#
_cell.length_a   1.000
_cell.length_b   1.000
_cell.length_c   1.000
_cell.angle_alpha   90.00
_cell.angle_beta   90.00
_cell.angle_gamma   90.00
#
_symmetry.space_group_name_H-M   'P 1'
#
loop_
_entity.id
_entity.type
_entity.pdbx_description
1 polymer ?
#
loop_
_entity_poly.entity_id
_entity_poly.type
_entity_poly.pdbx_seq_one_letter_code
_entity_poly.pdbx_strand_id
1 'polypeptide(L)'
;EFSFWAREITDQYGAEILNIGVYGDTDGTFASTIKENLNISQTVWTKYTYPLTEYVGQTIRLAINCVSTDVFGVMLDDIFVGNPNDVDEWTTIENVTPPYEITGLNEETTYEVQVLSDYGSEGKSNWCDPVLFTTPKGILLNSKADNNEIIEKYDSKTTNVMLSGHTLYKDSYWNTLCLPFAMTAEQVTEQLAPKILKTLSSASFADGTLTLNFADATTIEAGKPYIIKWDVDDDITNPTFMDVTISNTTSDINAGVVTFKGLYAPVIYAAGVVDKSVLFMKGDDALYYPNGSGVTNIDAFHAYFILNGITAGDIIEQEGRIVLNFDDESTSISLISNPGEESDSWYTIDGRRLNGKPTKKGIYIVNGKKVVIK
;
A
#
# COMPACT_ATOMS: atom_id res chain seq x y z
N GLU A 1 -29.12 -4.65 -12.00
CA GLU A 1 -30.55 -4.90 -12.28
C GLU A 1 -30.70 -5.34 -13.71
N PHE A 2 -31.66 -6.22 -13.97
CA PHE A 2 -32.19 -6.52 -15.29
C PHE A 2 -33.64 -6.06 -15.36
N SER A 3 -34.01 -5.27 -16.36
CA SER A 3 -35.42 -4.93 -16.59
C SER A 3 -35.77 -4.87 -18.07
N PHE A 4 -37.05 -5.02 -18.37
CA PHE A 4 -37.58 -4.86 -19.72
C PHE A 4 -39.07 -4.51 -19.63
N TRP A 5 -39.60 -3.93 -20.68
CA TRP A 5 -41.04 -3.77 -20.87
C TRP A 5 -41.57 -4.90 -21.74
N ALA A 6 -42.73 -5.43 -21.37
CA ALA A 6 -43.42 -6.43 -22.19
C ALA A 6 -44.92 -6.21 -22.22
N ARG A 7 -45.53 -6.66 -23.31
CA ARG A 7 -46.98 -6.82 -23.46
C ARG A 7 -47.32 -7.87 -24.50
N GLU A 8 -48.50 -8.46 -24.38
CA GLU A 8 -49.13 -9.26 -25.41
C GLU A 8 -49.51 -8.37 -26.60
N ILE A 9 -49.40 -8.90 -27.83
CA ILE A 9 -49.98 -8.24 -28.99
C ILE A 9 -51.52 -8.19 -28.89
N THR A 10 -52.13 -9.23 -28.32
CA THR A 10 -53.59 -9.41 -28.17
C THR A 10 -53.92 -10.33 -26.99
N ASP A 11 -55.10 -10.18 -26.38
CA ASP A 11 -55.60 -11.02 -25.28
C ASP A 11 -56.45 -12.21 -25.76
N GLN A 12 -56.61 -12.37 -27.08
CA GLN A 12 -57.54 -13.35 -27.67
C GLN A 12 -57.01 -14.80 -27.71
N TYR A 13 -55.70 -15.01 -27.63
CA TYR A 13 -55.05 -16.30 -27.92
C TYR A 13 -54.26 -16.88 -26.74
N GLY A 14 -54.67 -16.57 -25.51
CA GLY A 14 -53.92 -16.95 -24.31
C GLY A 14 -52.76 -15.99 -24.03
N ALA A 15 -51.87 -16.38 -23.12
CA ALA A 15 -50.77 -15.53 -22.67
C ALA A 15 -49.43 -16.18 -22.99
N GLU A 16 -48.48 -15.35 -23.43
CA GLU A 16 -47.10 -15.72 -23.64
C GLU A 16 -46.41 -15.98 -22.30
N ILE A 17 -45.63 -17.07 -22.26
CA ILE A 17 -44.88 -17.50 -21.08
C ILE A 17 -43.40 -17.31 -21.36
N LEU A 18 -42.72 -16.55 -20.50
CA LEU A 18 -41.28 -16.29 -20.59
C LEU A 18 -40.50 -16.99 -19.47
N ASN A 19 -39.36 -17.55 -19.83
CA ASN A 19 -38.31 -17.95 -18.91
C ASN A 19 -37.12 -17.00 -19.06
N ILE A 20 -36.57 -16.55 -17.94
CA ILE A 20 -35.46 -15.60 -17.87
C ILE A 20 -34.32 -16.28 -17.12
N GLY A 21 -33.11 -16.22 -17.66
CA GLY A 21 -31.94 -16.81 -17.03
C GLY A 21 -30.63 -16.29 -17.58
N VAL A 22 -29.55 -16.74 -16.97
CA VAL A 22 -28.19 -16.58 -17.51
C VAL A 22 -27.99 -17.66 -18.55
N TYR A 23 -27.64 -17.27 -19.78
CA TYR A 23 -27.39 -18.17 -20.90
C TYR A 23 -26.20 -19.09 -20.59
N GLY A 24 -26.39 -20.40 -20.71
CA GLY A 24 -25.36 -21.41 -20.54
C GLY A 24 -24.59 -21.68 -21.83
N ASP A 25 -23.40 -22.28 -21.72
CA ASP A 25 -22.50 -22.52 -22.87
C ASP A 25 -22.98 -23.64 -23.84
N THR A 26 -24.10 -24.30 -23.53
CA THR A 26 -24.79 -25.22 -24.44
C THR A 26 -26.05 -24.55 -24.98
N ASP A 27 -26.20 -24.54 -26.31
CA ASP A 27 -27.33 -23.92 -27.00
C ASP A 27 -28.68 -24.30 -26.38
N GLY A 28 -29.44 -23.28 -25.98
CA GLY A 28 -30.81 -23.43 -25.46
C GLY A 28 -30.93 -23.77 -23.98
N THR A 29 -29.83 -23.77 -23.21
CA THR A 29 -29.87 -24.01 -21.76
C THR A 29 -29.53 -22.76 -20.96
N PHE A 30 -30.14 -22.62 -19.77
CA PHE A 30 -29.73 -21.61 -18.79
C PHE A 30 -28.72 -22.20 -17.82
N ALA A 31 -27.63 -21.48 -17.57
CA ALA A 31 -26.69 -21.76 -16.48
C ALA A 31 -27.34 -21.51 -15.11
N SER A 32 -28.22 -20.51 -15.02
CA SER A 32 -29.04 -20.22 -13.84
C SER A 32 -30.38 -19.60 -14.25
N THR A 33 -31.43 -19.93 -13.50
CA THR A 33 -32.79 -19.38 -13.73
C THR A 33 -33.02 -18.16 -12.84
N ILE A 34 -33.40 -17.03 -13.44
CA ILE A 34 -33.80 -15.81 -12.73
C ILE A 34 -35.32 -15.80 -12.51
N LYS A 35 -36.09 -16.17 -13.53
CA LYS A 35 -37.54 -16.30 -13.45
C LYS A 35 -38.03 -17.38 -14.39
N GLU A 36 -38.81 -18.30 -13.85
CA GLU A 36 -39.50 -19.32 -14.63
C GLU A 36 -40.99 -19.00 -14.74
N ASN A 37 -41.58 -19.37 -15.88
CA ASN A 37 -43.01 -19.30 -16.17
C ASN A 37 -43.60 -17.90 -15.89
N LEU A 38 -42.91 -16.85 -16.34
CA LEU A 38 -43.45 -15.50 -16.29
C LEU A 38 -44.62 -15.39 -17.27
N ASN A 39 -45.82 -15.25 -16.72
CA ASN A 39 -47.03 -15.07 -17.49
C ASN A 39 -47.25 -13.57 -17.76
N ILE A 40 -47.20 -13.16 -19.03
CA ILE A 40 -47.36 -11.75 -19.41
C ILE A 40 -48.82 -11.32 -19.28
N SER A 41 -49.75 -11.98 -19.99
CA SER A 41 -51.23 -11.85 -19.85
C SER A 41 -51.80 -10.42 -19.83
N GLN A 42 -51.05 -9.45 -20.34
CA GLN A 42 -51.40 -8.04 -20.32
C GLN A 42 -51.12 -7.42 -21.68
N THR A 43 -52.11 -6.70 -22.23
CA THR A 43 -52.00 -5.98 -23.51
C THR A 43 -51.50 -4.54 -23.35
N VAL A 44 -51.25 -4.12 -22.11
CA VAL A 44 -50.59 -2.86 -21.75
C VAL A 44 -49.12 -3.10 -21.47
N TRP A 45 -48.27 -2.14 -21.82
CA TRP A 45 -46.85 -2.21 -21.48
C TRP A 45 -46.66 -2.24 -19.97
N THR A 46 -46.04 -3.31 -19.49
CA THR A 46 -45.71 -3.51 -18.08
C THR A 46 -44.22 -3.75 -17.95
N LYS A 47 -43.58 -3.02 -17.02
CA LYS A 47 -42.16 -3.18 -16.71
C LYS A 47 -41.96 -4.36 -15.78
N TYR A 48 -41.05 -5.25 -16.14
CA TYR A 48 -40.61 -6.38 -15.31
C TYR A 48 -39.16 -6.13 -14.88
N THR A 49 -38.89 -6.30 -13.59
CA THR A 49 -37.59 -5.98 -12.99
C THR A 49 -37.10 -7.14 -12.13
N TYR A 50 -35.83 -7.50 -12.29
CA TYR A 50 -35.17 -8.57 -11.57
C TYR A 50 -33.81 -8.12 -11.01
N PRO A 51 -33.53 -8.37 -9.72
CA PRO A 51 -32.21 -8.08 -9.15
C PRO A 51 -31.14 -9.00 -9.77
N LEU A 52 -29.94 -8.45 -9.96
CA LEU A 52 -28.76 -9.21 -10.40
C LEU A 52 -27.67 -9.25 -9.32
N THR A 53 -28.06 -9.10 -8.05
CA THR A 53 -27.12 -8.97 -6.91
C THR A 53 -26.17 -10.16 -6.79
N GLU A 54 -26.62 -11.36 -7.16
CA GLU A 54 -25.80 -12.59 -7.12
C GLU A 54 -24.72 -12.64 -8.22
N TYR A 55 -24.80 -11.77 -9.22
CA TYR A 55 -23.90 -11.74 -10.37
C TYR A 55 -22.94 -10.54 -10.37
N VAL A 56 -22.89 -9.77 -9.27
CA VAL A 56 -21.96 -8.66 -9.13
C VAL A 56 -20.51 -9.15 -9.31
N GLY A 57 -19.74 -8.46 -10.15
CA GLY A 57 -18.35 -8.81 -10.46
C GLY A 57 -18.19 -9.98 -11.45
N GLN A 58 -19.28 -10.53 -12.00
CA GLN A 58 -19.24 -11.62 -12.97
C GLN A 58 -19.62 -11.13 -14.37
N THR A 59 -18.98 -11.67 -15.40
CA THR A 59 -19.43 -11.51 -16.78
C THR A 59 -20.52 -12.52 -17.08
N ILE A 60 -21.74 -12.06 -17.35
CA ILE A 60 -22.90 -12.91 -17.65
C ILE A 60 -23.53 -12.54 -19.00
N ARG A 61 -24.22 -13.50 -19.62
CA ARG A 61 -25.11 -13.26 -20.77
C ARG A 61 -26.54 -13.55 -20.33
N LEU A 62 -27.47 -12.61 -20.52
CA LEU A 62 -28.87 -12.79 -20.15
C LEU A 62 -29.69 -13.28 -21.34
N ALA A 63 -30.70 -14.09 -21.07
CA ALA A 63 -31.62 -14.60 -22.08
C ALA A 63 -33.08 -14.48 -21.62
N ILE A 64 -33.93 -14.08 -22.56
CA ILE A 64 -35.40 -14.16 -22.45
C ILE A 64 -35.84 -15.24 -23.43
N ASN A 65 -36.41 -16.32 -22.91
CA ASN A 65 -36.88 -17.46 -23.68
C ASN A 65 -38.41 -17.53 -23.64
N CYS A 66 -39.06 -17.35 -24.77
CA CYS A 66 -40.50 -17.52 -24.92
C CYS A 66 -40.81 -19.01 -25.12
N VAL A 67 -41.60 -19.60 -24.21
CA VAL A 67 -41.86 -21.06 -24.14
C VAL A 67 -43.32 -21.44 -24.33
N SER A 68 -44.17 -20.47 -24.67
CA SER A 68 -45.58 -20.66 -24.99
C SER A 68 -45.75 -21.54 -26.22
N THR A 69 -46.89 -22.22 -26.31
CA THR A 69 -47.27 -23.01 -27.48
C THR A 69 -48.60 -22.50 -28.02
N ASP A 70 -48.65 -22.19 -29.32
CA ASP A 70 -49.86 -21.76 -30.03
C ASP A 70 -50.53 -20.49 -29.44
N VAL A 71 -49.70 -19.50 -29.11
CA VAL A 71 -50.08 -18.13 -28.71
C VAL A 71 -49.61 -17.15 -29.80
N PHE A 72 -50.18 -15.95 -29.85
CA PHE A 72 -50.00 -15.02 -30.98
C PHE A 72 -48.64 -14.31 -30.99
N GLY A 73 -48.19 -13.76 -29.86
CA GLY A 73 -46.89 -13.11 -29.76
C GLY A 73 -46.77 -12.07 -28.64
N VAL A 74 -45.56 -12.00 -28.07
CA VAL A 74 -45.13 -11.00 -27.08
C VAL A 74 -44.31 -9.92 -27.77
N MET A 75 -44.45 -8.67 -27.33
CA MET A 75 -43.52 -7.59 -27.65
C MET A 75 -42.64 -7.30 -26.45
N LEU A 76 -41.36 -7.06 -26.72
CA LEU A 76 -40.35 -6.67 -25.75
C LEU A 76 -39.79 -5.31 -26.17
N ASP A 77 -39.56 -4.43 -25.21
CA ASP A 77 -38.95 -3.12 -25.45
C ASP A 77 -38.13 -2.67 -24.22
N ASP A 78 -37.31 -1.64 -24.39
CA ASP A 78 -36.58 -0.96 -23.31
C ASP A 78 -35.85 -1.94 -22.36
N ILE A 79 -35.09 -2.87 -22.96
CA ILE A 79 -34.29 -3.85 -22.22
C ILE A 79 -33.10 -3.13 -21.58
N PHE A 80 -32.99 -3.22 -20.26
CA PHE A 80 -31.93 -2.61 -19.46
C PHE A 80 -31.17 -3.68 -18.66
N VAL A 81 -29.84 -3.57 -18.67
CA VAL A 81 -28.92 -4.36 -17.83
C VAL A 81 -27.92 -3.38 -17.23
N GLY A 82 -27.98 -3.15 -15.92
CA GLY A 82 -27.09 -2.17 -15.28
C GLY A 82 -27.51 -1.80 -13.86
N ASN A 83 -26.85 -0.80 -13.28
CA ASN A 83 -27.25 -0.25 -11.98
C ASN A 83 -28.50 0.64 -12.18
N PRO A 84 -29.66 0.36 -11.55
CA PRO A 84 -30.86 1.19 -11.75
C PRO A 84 -30.73 2.59 -11.14
N ASN A 85 -29.72 2.78 -10.30
CA ASN A 85 -29.33 4.07 -9.74
C ASN A 85 -28.20 4.75 -10.53
N ASP A 86 -27.72 4.16 -11.64
CA ASP A 86 -27.02 4.95 -12.67
C ASP A 86 -28.07 5.83 -13.33
N VAL A 87 -28.30 6.97 -12.71
CA VAL A 87 -28.75 8.15 -13.44
C VAL A 87 -27.57 8.55 -14.33
N ASP A 88 -27.82 8.86 -15.60
CA ASP A 88 -26.85 9.43 -16.56
C ASP A 88 -26.33 10.83 -16.11
N GLU A 89 -25.93 10.98 -14.85
CA GLU A 89 -25.35 12.18 -14.29
C GLU A 89 -23.84 12.12 -14.45
N TRP A 90 -23.38 12.67 -15.57
CA TRP A 90 -21.96 12.92 -15.82
C TRP A 90 -21.39 13.87 -14.77
N THR A 91 -20.33 13.45 -14.09
CA THR A 91 -19.53 14.37 -13.26
C THR A 91 -18.64 15.19 -14.18
N THR A 92 -18.95 16.49 -14.34
CA THR A 92 -18.13 17.40 -15.14
C THR A 92 -16.97 17.96 -14.32
N ILE A 93 -15.75 17.78 -14.84
CA ILE A 93 -14.54 18.40 -14.29
C ILE A 93 -14.14 19.56 -15.20
N GLU A 94 -14.19 20.80 -14.69
CA GLU A 94 -13.86 22.01 -15.45
C GLU A 94 -12.40 22.46 -15.25
N ASN A 95 -11.91 23.28 -16.18
CA ASN A 95 -10.59 23.96 -16.10
C ASN A 95 -9.38 23.00 -16.00
N VAL A 96 -9.47 21.84 -16.64
CA VAL A 96 -8.36 20.87 -16.70
C VAL A 96 -7.35 21.25 -17.79
N THR A 97 -6.07 20.90 -17.60
CA THR A 97 -5.01 21.11 -18.59
C THR A 97 -4.47 19.75 -19.06
N PRO A 98 -4.30 19.50 -20.38
CA PRO A 98 -3.73 18.25 -20.86
C PRO A 98 -2.19 18.20 -20.64
N PRO A 99 -1.62 17.07 -20.16
CA PRO A 99 -2.32 15.86 -19.71
C PRO A 99 -3.04 16.08 -18.37
N TYR A 100 -4.25 15.52 -18.25
CA TYR A 100 -5.04 15.57 -17.02
C TYR A 100 -5.13 14.17 -16.40
N GLU A 101 -4.84 14.07 -15.11
CA GLU A 101 -4.92 12.82 -14.34
C GLU A 101 -6.20 12.81 -13.48
N ILE A 102 -7.08 11.83 -13.73
CA ILE A 102 -8.29 11.62 -12.94
C ILE A 102 -7.95 10.72 -11.76
N THR A 103 -8.13 11.21 -10.53
CA THR A 103 -7.88 10.46 -9.29
C THR A 103 -9.18 10.15 -8.54
N GLY A 104 -9.11 9.30 -7.50
CA GLY A 104 -10.27 8.99 -6.65
C GLY A 104 -11.30 8.02 -7.23
N LEU A 105 -10.93 7.27 -8.27
CA LEU A 105 -11.77 6.22 -8.86
C LEU A 105 -11.72 4.93 -8.01
N ASN A 106 -12.84 4.20 -7.98
CA ASN A 106 -12.92 2.90 -7.34
C ASN A 106 -12.23 1.84 -8.20
N GLU A 107 -11.62 0.82 -7.59
CA GLU A 107 -11.01 -0.32 -8.30
C GLU A 107 -12.07 -1.25 -8.93
N GLU A 108 -11.66 -2.04 -9.93
CA GLU A 108 -12.52 -2.98 -10.67
C GLU A 108 -13.85 -2.36 -11.16
N THR A 109 -13.84 -1.04 -11.39
CA THR A 109 -15.04 -0.28 -11.75
C THR A 109 -14.87 0.23 -13.17
N THR A 110 -15.87 -0.06 -14.02
CA THR A 110 -15.94 0.48 -15.37
C THR A 110 -16.50 1.89 -15.32
N TYR A 111 -15.79 2.81 -15.93
CA TYR A 111 -16.15 4.21 -16.11
C TYR A 111 -16.27 4.53 -17.59
N GLU A 112 -17.10 5.52 -17.90
CA GLU A 112 -17.09 6.22 -19.18
C GLU A 112 -16.45 7.60 -19.01
N VAL A 113 -15.62 8.00 -19.97
CA VAL A 113 -15.02 9.35 -20.02
C VAL A 113 -15.23 9.99 -21.38
N GLN A 114 -15.54 11.29 -21.36
CA GLN A 114 -15.58 12.15 -22.53
C GLN A 114 -14.78 13.41 -22.26
N VAL A 115 -14.22 13.99 -23.31
CA VAL A 115 -13.50 15.27 -23.25
C VAL A 115 -14.04 16.22 -24.30
N LEU A 116 -14.00 17.52 -24.01
CA LEU A 116 -14.23 18.59 -24.98
C LEU A 116 -13.10 19.61 -24.88
N SER A 117 -12.94 20.43 -25.91
CA SER A 117 -12.03 21.58 -25.88
C SER A 117 -12.79 22.83 -25.45
N ASP A 118 -12.22 23.58 -24.51
CA ASP A 118 -12.71 24.91 -24.12
C ASP A 118 -11.81 25.98 -24.75
N TYR A 119 -12.37 26.79 -25.65
CA TYR A 119 -11.69 27.87 -26.36
C TYR A 119 -11.89 29.24 -25.67
N GLY A 120 -12.30 29.24 -24.40
CA GLY A 120 -12.53 30.45 -23.61
C GLY A 120 -13.69 31.28 -24.16
N SER A 121 -13.43 32.51 -24.58
CA SER A 121 -14.47 33.40 -25.12
C SER A 121 -15.07 32.91 -26.44
N GLU A 122 -14.40 31.99 -27.13
CA GLU A 122 -14.88 31.39 -28.40
C GLU A 122 -15.82 30.19 -28.18
N GLY A 123 -16.05 29.79 -26.92
CA GLY A 123 -16.98 28.72 -26.54
C GLY A 123 -16.33 27.34 -26.40
N LYS A 124 -17.16 26.30 -26.27
CA LYS A 124 -16.74 24.90 -26.09
C LYS A 124 -17.03 24.09 -27.36
N SER A 125 -16.18 23.10 -27.66
CA SER A 125 -16.49 22.09 -28.68
C SER A 125 -17.62 21.16 -28.23
N ASN A 126 -18.11 20.32 -29.14
CA ASN A 126 -18.89 19.15 -28.74
C ASN A 126 -18.01 18.19 -27.92
N TRP A 127 -18.65 17.38 -27.07
CA TRP A 127 -18.02 16.22 -26.43
C TRP A 127 -17.57 15.20 -27.48
N CYS A 128 -16.45 14.52 -27.21
CA CYS A 128 -16.06 13.35 -27.98
C CYS A 128 -16.99 12.16 -27.69
N ASP A 129 -16.88 11.11 -28.51
CA ASP A 129 -17.53 9.84 -28.20
C ASP A 129 -17.04 9.30 -26.85
N PRO A 130 -17.91 8.68 -26.02
CA PRO A 130 -17.49 8.07 -24.76
C PRO A 130 -16.42 7.01 -24.96
N VAL A 131 -15.40 7.05 -24.09
CA VAL A 131 -14.40 6.00 -23.98
C VAL A 131 -14.65 5.24 -22.68
N LEU A 132 -14.85 3.93 -22.78
CA LEU A 132 -14.94 3.05 -21.62
C LEU A 132 -13.53 2.65 -21.16
N PHE A 133 -13.31 2.68 -19.85
CA PHE A 133 -12.16 2.04 -19.23
C PHE A 133 -12.56 1.40 -17.91
N THR A 134 -11.85 0.35 -17.50
CA THR A 134 -12.04 -0.30 -16.20
C THR A 134 -10.79 -0.07 -15.37
N THR A 135 -10.94 0.45 -14.17
CA THR A 135 -9.83 0.59 -13.24
C THR A 135 -9.29 -0.79 -12.86
N PRO A 136 -7.96 -1.00 -12.81
CA PRO A 136 -7.39 -2.28 -12.43
C PRO A 136 -7.69 -2.58 -10.95
N LYS A 137 -7.84 -3.87 -10.62
CA LYS A 137 -7.84 -4.32 -9.22
C LYS A 137 -6.50 -4.01 -8.58
N GLY A 138 -6.48 -3.35 -7.43
CA GLY A 138 -5.27 -3.21 -6.63
C GLY A 138 -4.99 -4.46 -5.80
N ILE A 139 -3.78 -4.54 -5.26
CA ILE A 139 -3.44 -5.51 -4.22
C ILE A 139 -3.21 -4.81 -2.89
N LEU A 140 -3.69 -5.46 -1.84
CA LEU A 140 -3.46 -5.07 -0.45
C LEU A 140 -2.27 -5.83 0.07
N LEU A 141 -1.20 -5.12 0.40
CA LEU A 141 -0.05 -5.68 1.11
C LEU A 141 -0.09 -5.18 2.55
N ASN A 142 -0.34 -6.08 3.50
CA ASN A 142 -0.60 -5.72 4.89
C ASN A 142 0.71 -5.70 5.69
N SER A 143 1.05 -4.53 6.22
CA SER A 143 2.25 -4.32 7.06
C SER A 143 2.35 -5.27 8.27
N LYS A 144 1.22 -5.81 8.74
CA LYS A 144 1.16 -6.68 9.93
C LYS A 144 0.99 -8.17 9.60
N ALA A 145 1.10 -8.55 8.32
CA ALA A 145 0.95 -9.93 7.87
C ALA A 145 2.07 -10.37 6.93
N ASP A 146 2.20 -11.68 6.73
CA ASP A 146 3.08 -12.23 5.71
C ASP A 146 2.51 -11.96 4.31
N ASN A 147 3.24 -11.21 3.49
CA ASN A 147 2.83 -10.86 2.13
C ASN A 147 3.48 -11.71 1.04
N ASN A 148 4.33 -12.68 1.38
CA ASN A 148 5.13 -13.41 0.40
C ASN A 148 4.26 -14.16 -0.63
N GLU A 149 3.17 -14.83 -0.21
CA GLU A 149 2.28 -15.54 -1.13
C GLU A 149 1.59 -14.60 -2.14
N ILE A 150 1.18 -13.40 -1.70
CA ILE A 150 0.56 -12.41 -2.57
C ILE A 150 1.60 -11.85 -3.53
N ILE A 151 2.79 -11.50 -3.03
CA ILE A 151 3.89 -10.97 -3.84
C ILE A 151 4.31 -12.00 -4.90
N GLU A 152 4.46 -13.28 -4.53
CA GLU A 152 4.78 -14.36 -5.48
C GLU A 152 3.68 -14.54 -6.54
N LYS A 153 2.40 -14.49 -6.15
CA LYS A 153 1.28 -14.57 -7.09
C LYS A 153 1.26 -13.42 -8.10
N TYR A 154 1.74 -12.24 -7.70
CA TYR A 154 1.75 -11.04 -8.53
C TYR A 154 3.13 -10.73 -9.15
N ASP A 155 4.12 -11.60 -8.96
CA ASP A 155 5.45 -11.39 -9.51
C ASP A 155 5.42 -11.10 -11.02
N SER A 156 6.18 -10.08 -11.43
CA SER A 156 6.23 -9.53 -12.79
C SER A 156 4.92 -8.95 -13.34
N LYS A 157 3.87 -8.78 -12.52
CA LYS A 157 2.61 -8.14 -12.94
C LYS A 157 2.57 -6.68 -12.51
N THR A 158 2.00 -5.84 -13.38
CA THR A 158 1.69 -4.45 -13.07
C THR A 158 0.30 -4.35 -12.43
N THR A 159 0.22 -3.69 -11.28
CA THR A 159 -1.02 -3.47 -10.51
C THR A 159 -0.88 -2.27 -9.58
N ASN A 160 -1.99 -1.77 -9.06
CA ASN A 160 -1.97 -0.78 -7.98
C ASN A 160 -1.67 -1.50 -6.65
N VAL A 161 -0.92 -0.87 -5.76
CA VAL A 161 -0.55 -1.46 -4.47
C VAL A 161 -0.91 -0.50 -3.35
N MET A 162 -1.65 -0.97 -2.35
CA MET A 162 -1.79 -0.26 -1.08
C MET A 162 -1.07 -1.00 0.03
N LEU A 163 -0.18 -0.30 0.75
CA LEU A 163 0.49 -0.84 1.95
C LEU A 163 -0.43 -0.67 3.16
N SER A 164 -1.37 -1.59 3.34
CA SER A 164 -2.38 -1.52 4.39
C SER A 164 -1.78 -1.62 5.79
N GLY A 165 -2.23 -0.75 6.69
CA GLY A 165 -1.76 -0.63 8.06
C GLY A 165 -0.36 -0.01 8.19
N HIS A 166 0.27 0.40 7.08
CA HIS A 166 1.58 1.03 7.07
C HIS A 166 1.44 2.56 7.17
N THR A 167 2.34 3.19 7.93
CA THR A 167 2.43 4.64 8.03
C THR A 167 3.88 5.05 7.82
N LEU A 168 4.12 5.95 6.87
CA LEU A 168 5.41 6.62 6.71
C LEU A 168 5.37 7.89 7.57
N TYR A 169 6.02 7.81 8.72
CA TYR A 169 6.04 8.90 9.68
C TYR A 169 6.94 10.04 9.19
N LYS A 170 6.36 11.21 8.95
CA LYS A 170 7.09 12.42 8.54
C LYS A 170 7.42 13.24 9.78
N ASP A 171 8.12 12.61 10.72
CA ASP A 171 8.41 13.13 12.06
C ASP A 171 9.85 13.64 12.23
N SER A 172 10.58 13.76 11.12
CA SER A 172 12.01 14.07 11.04
C SER A 172 12.96 13.03 11.63
N TYR A 173 12.50 11.82 11.98
CA TYR A 173 13.39 10.73 12.35
C TYR A 173 13.69 9.80 11.16
N TRP A 174 14.79 9.05 11.26
CA TRP A 174 15.12 8.01 10.30
C TRP A 174 14.13 6.86 10.37
N ASN A 175 13.63 6.47 9.21
CA ASN A 175 12.81 5.30 8.98
C ASN A 175 13.54 4.33 8.03
N THR A 176 13.04 3.10 7.96
CA THR A 176 13.53 2.09 7.00
C THR A 176 12.43 1.76 6.00
N LEU A 177 12.80 1.45 4.77
CA LEU A 177 11.86 1.16 3.69
C LEU A 177 12.38 0.04 2.80
N CYS A 178 11.52 -0.92 2.48
CA CYS A 178 11.77 -1.96 1.48
C CYS A 178 10.47 -2.30 0.76
N LEU A 179 10.40 -1.99 -0.55
CA LEU A 179 9.20 -2.17 -1.36
C LEU A 179 9.36 -3.36 -2.32
N PRO A 180 8.29 -4.14 -2.59
CA PRO A 180 8.31 -5.24 -3.56
C PRO A 180 8.18 -4.76 -5.01
N PHE A 181 8.55 -3.52 -5.30
CA PHE A 181 8.53 -2.92 -6.63
C PHE A 181 9.55 -1.79 -6.68
N ALA A 182 9.98 -1.43 -7.88
CA ALA A 182 10.89 -0.32 -8.10
C ALA A 182 10.11 1.01 -8.19
N MET A 183 10.77 2.12 -7.86
CA MET A 183 10.27 3.47 -8.10
C MET A 183 11.33 4.30 -8.83
N THR A 184 10.93 5.02 -9.88
CA THR A 184 11.77 6.01 -10.55
C THR A 184 12.03 7.22 -9.64
N ALA A 185 12.97 8.10 -10.03
CA ALA A 185 13.28 9.29 -9.25
C ALA A 185 12.10 10.27 -9.19
N GLU A 186 11.34 10.36 -10.27
CA GLU A 186 10.10 11.12 -10.36
C GLU A 186 9.07 10.57 -9.36
N GLN A 187 8.82 9.25 -9.38
CA GLN A 187 7.88 8.61 -8.47
C GLN A 187 8.27 8.78 -6.99
N VAL A 188 9.56 8.63 -6.66
CA VAL A 188 10.05 8.87 -5.28
C VAL A 188 9.79 10.32 -4.86
N THR A 189 10.05 11.28 -5.75
CA THR A 189 9.86 12.70 -5.46
C THR A 189 8.39 13.08 -5.31
N GLU A 190 7.52 12.59 -6.21
CA GLU A 190 6.11 12.94 -6.25
C GLU A 190 5.28 12.24 -5.17
N GLN A 191 5.56 10.95 -4.89
CA GLN A 191 4.71 10.13 -4.02
C GLN A 191 5.25 10.02 -2.60
N LEU A 192 6.58 10.02 -2.42
CA LEU A 192 7.20 9.92 -1.09
C LEU A 192 7.77 11.25 -0.62
N ALA A 193 8.27 12.10 -1.52
CA ALA A 193 8.90 13.39 -1.23
C ALA A 193 9.90 13.36 -0.05
N PRO A 194 10.85 12.41 0.00
CA PRO A 194 11.81 12.35 1.10
C PRO A 194 12.74 13.55 1.08
N LYS A 195 13.12 14.02 2.28
CA LYS A 195 14.23 14.97 2.43
C LYS A 195 15.55 14.28 2.13
N ILE A 196 15.71 13.04 2.60
CA ILE A 196 16.91 12.24 2.44
C ILE A 196 16.51 10.77 2.19
N LEU A 197 17.12 10.16 1.18
CA LEU A 197 17.00 8.73 0.87
C LEU A 197 18.41 8.17 0.67
N LYS A 198 18.75 7.10 1.39
CA LYS A 198 20.07 6.47 1.34
C LYS A 198 19.99 4.95 1.40
N THR A 199 21.02 4.28 0.90
CA THR A 199 21.17 2.83 0.96
C THR A 199 22.53 2.44 1.54
N LEU A 200 22.63 1.29 2.21
CA LEU A 200 23.87 0.84 2.82
C LEU A 200 24.90 0.54 1.72
N SER A 201 26.08 1.16 1.79
CA SER A 201 27.17 0.95 0.83
C SER A 201 28.25 0.02 1.37
N SER A 202 28.55 0.11 2.67
CA SER A 202 29.50 -0.78 3.34
C SER A 202 29.33 -0.76 4.86
N ALA A 203 29.88 -1.76 5.55
CA ALA A 203 29.95 -1.80 6.99
C ALA A 203 31.31 -2.33 7.47
N SER A 204 31.76 -1.84 8.61
CA SER A 204 33.02 -2.29 9.24
C SER A 204 32.90 -2.30 10.75
N PHE A 205 33.59 -3.25 11.40
CA PHE A 205 33.72 -3.29 12.85
C PHE A 205 35.20 -3.31 13.22
N ALA A 206 35.65 -2.26 13.91
CA ALA A 206 37.03 -2.11 14.36
C ALA A 206 37.06 -1.32 15.67
N ASP A 207 37.94 -1.71 16.60
CA ASP A 207 38.15 -1.03 17.88
C ASP A 207 36.83 -0.74 18.63
N GLY A 208 35.94 -1.74 18.69
CA GLY A 208 34.62 -1.64 19.32
C GLY A 208 33.60 -0.81 18.55
N THR A 209 33.97 -0.18 17.44
CA THR A 209 33.09 0.72 16.68
C THR A 209 32.51 0.03 15.45
N LEU A 210 31.18 -0.08 15.39
CA LEU A 210 30.46 -0.49 14.18
C LEU A 210 30.18 0.75 13.34
N THR A 211 30.74 0.82 12.13
CA THR A 211 30.47 1.91 11.18
C THR A 211 29.62 1.37 10.04
N LEU A 212 28.49 2.03 9.77
CA LEU A 212 27.60 1.79 8.65
C LEU A 212 27.71 2.98 7.69
N ASN A 213 28.25 2.76 6.50
CA ASN A 213 28.37 3.80 5.47
C ASN A 213 27.18 3.73 4.53
N PHE A 214 26.60 4.89 4.23
CA PHE A 214 25.41 5.02 3.41
C PHE A 214 25.66 5.95 2.23
N ALA A 215 25.31 5.47 1.04
CA ALA A 215 25.33 6.26 -0.19
C ALA A 215 23.96 6.86 -0.48
N ASP A 216 23.94 7.99 -1.18
CA ASP A 216 22.70 8.59 -1.68
C ASP A 216 21.97 7.68 -2.66
N ALA A 217 20.64 7.73 -2.60
CA ALA A 217 19.77 7.10 -3.58
C ALA A 217 18.68 8.09 -3.99
N THR A 218 18.37 8.11 -5.28
CA THR A 218 17.26 8.90 -5.84
C THR A 218 16.13 8.01 -6.36
N THR A 219 16.36 6.70 -6.44
CA THR A 219 15.40 5.70 -6.92
C THR A 219 15.24 4.60 -5.89
N ILE A 220 14.15 3.84 -5.97
CA ILE A 220 13.97 2.61 -5.18
C ILE A 220 14.04 1.41 -6.13
N GLU A 221 14.76 0.39 -5.71
CA GLU A 221 14.83 -0.90 -6.41
C GLU A 221 14.02 -1.92 -5.62
N ALA A 222 13.32 -2.82 -6.31
CA ALA A 222 12.49 -3.83 -5.66
C ALA A 222 13.32 -4.74 -4.73
N GLY A 223 12.81 -4.95 -3.53
CA GLY A 223 13.41 -5.79 -2.49
C GLY A 223 14.71 -5.27 -1.90
N LYS A 224 15.16 -4.08 -2.27
CA LYS A 224 16.35 -3.45 -1.74
C LYS A 224 15.98 -2.56 -0.55
N PRO A 225 16.70 -2.68 0.59
CA PRO A 225 16.40 -1.86 1.76
C PRO A 225 17.06 -0.48 1.69
N TYR A 226 16.33 0.51 2.21
CA TYR A 226 16.72 1.92 2.28
C TYR A 226 16.48 2.48 3.69
N ILE A 227 17.22 3.54 4.01
CA ILE A 227 16.86 4.46 5.09
C ILE A 227 16.33 5.75 4.47
N ILE A 228 15.30 6.33 5.08
CA ILE A 228 14.54 7.45 4.53
C ILE A 228 14.16 8.41 5.66
N LYS A 229 14.17 9.70 5.38
CA LYS A 229 13.86 10.77 6.35
C LYS A 229 13.15 11.92 5.64
N TRP A 230 12.22 12.55 6.34
CA TRP A 230 11.43 13.67 5.83
C TRP A 230 11.64 14.94 6.66
N ASP A 231 11.25 16.09 6.11
CA ASP A 231 10.91 17.23 6.94
C ASP A 231 9.60 16.95 7.70
N VAL A 232 9.39 17.63 8.83
CA VAL A 232 8.17 17.46 9.64
C VAL A 232 6.95 17.89 8.82
N ASP A 233 6.02 16.96 8.62
CA ASP A 233 4.82 17.14 7.81
C ASP A 233 3.76 16.07 8.15
N ASP A 234 2.63 16.04 7.45
CA ASP A 234 1.58 15.04 7.64
C ASP A 234 2.04 13.63 7.23
N ASP A 235 1.84 12.65 8.13
CA ASP A 235 2.18 11.26 7.88
C ASP A 235 1.46 10.68 6.65
N ILE A 236 2.14 9.82 5.89
CA ILE A 236 1.52 9.10 4.77
C ILE A 236 0.96 7.78 5.30
N THR A 237 -0.36 7.70 5.46
CA THR A 237 -1.06 6.51 5.94
C THR A 237 -1.61 5.67 4.80
N ASN A 238 -1.46 4.35 4.89
CA ASN A 238 -1.84 3.38 3.84
C ASN A 238 -1.40 3.82 2.43
N PRO A 239 -0.09 4.09 2.22
CA PRO A 239 0.39 4.64 0.95
C PRO A 239 -0.02 3.73 -0.21
N THR A 240 -0.50 4.37 -1.28
CA THR A 240 -0.96 3.70 -2.50
C THR A 240 -0.05 4.08 -3.66
N PHE A 241 0.39 3.07 -4.41
CA PHE A 241 1.28 3.20 -5.55
C PHE A 241 0.56 2.68 -6.80
N MET A 242 0.46 3.50 -7.83
CA MET A 242 -0.27 3.19 -9.05
C MET A 242 0.65 2.53 -10.07
N ASP A 243 0.12 1.52 -10.78
CA ASP A 243 0.77 0.85 -11.92
C ASP A 243 2.23 0.43 -11.68
N VAL A 244 2.52 -0.11 -10.49
CA VAL A 244 3.84 -0.63 -10.16
C VAL A 244 3.97 -2.10 -10.56
N THR A 245 5.14 -2.49 -11.06
CA THR A 245 5.44 -3.89 -11.36
C THR A 245 5.99 -4.58 -10.12
N ILE A 246 5.24 -5.56 -9.62
CA ILE A 246 5.63 -6.36 -8.46
C ILE A 246 6.81 -7.28 -8.79
N SER A 247 7.72 -7.43 -7.84
CA SER A 247 8.84 -8.36 -7.85
C SER A 247 8.91 -9.11 -6.53
N ASN A 248 8.97 -10.44 -6.61
CA ASN A 248 9.23 -11.32 -5.47
C ASN A 248 10.73 -11.43 -5.12
N THR A 249 11.59 -10.75 -5.87
CA THR A 249 13.03 -10.77 -5.63
C THR A 249 13.35 -10.03 -4.34
N THR A 250 14.19 -10.62 -3.50
CA THR A 250 14.81 -9.94 -2.36
C THR A 250 16.22 -9.50 -2.74
N SER A 251 16.57 -8.28 -2.38
CA SER A 251 17.85 -7.65 -2.72
C SER A 251 18.55 -7.15 -1.45
N ASP A 252 18.62 -8.02 -0.45
CA ASP A 252 19.31 -7.76 0.82
C ASP A 252 20.77 -7.35 0.56
N ILE A 253 21.27 -6.38 1.31
CA ILE A 253 22.63 -5.85 1.13
C ILE A 253 23.56 -6.52 2.14
N ASN A 254 24.41 -7.43 1.68
CA ASN A 254 25.47 -8.01 2.50
C ASN A 254 26.74 -7.14 2.43
N ALA A 255 27.06 -6.47 3.54
CA ALA A 255 28.18 -5.56 3.70
C ALA A 255 29.25 -6.12 4.67
N GLY A 256 29.50 -7.43 4.63
CA GLY A 256 30.52 -8.08 5.44
C GLY A 256 30.01 -8.34 6.87
N VAL A 257 30.35 -7.47 7.81
CA VAL A 257 29.95 -7.60 9.24
C VAL A 257 28.47 -7.28 9.49
N VAL A 258 27.76 -6.79 8.47
CA VAL A 258 26.33 -6.48 8.54
C VAL A 258 25.63 -6.93 7.26
N THR A 259 24.43 -7.47 7.41
CA THR A 259 23.45 -7.60 6.32
C THR A 259 22.30 -6.64 6.59
N PHE A 260 22.02 -5.72 5.67
CA PHE A 260 20.79 -4.92 5.71
C PHE A 260 19.71 -5.67 4.95
N LYS A 261 18.63 -6.03 5.64
CA LYS A 261 17.62 -6.96 5.17
C LYS A 261 16.24 -6.32 5.10
N GLY A 262 15.60 -6.44 3.93
CA GLY A 262 14.23 -6.01 3.72
C GLY A 262 13.20 -7.03 4.18
N LEU A 263 11.98 -6.56 4.49
CA LEU A 263 10.89 -7.40 4.99
C LEU A 263 9.61 -7.29 4.15
N TYR A 264 9.03 -8.43 3.80
CA TYR A 264 7.66 -8.54 3.30
C TYR A 264 6.71 -9.25 4.29
N ALA A 265 7.26 -9.75 5.40
CA ALA A 265 6.53 -10.32 6.51
C ALA A 265 7.11 -9.74 7.81
N PRO A 266 6.29 -9.46 8.84
CA PRO A 266 6.78 -8.98 10.11
C PRO A 266 7.76 -9.94 10.77
N VAL A 267 8.76 -9.39 11.44
CA VAL A 267 9.62 -10.15 12.35
C VAL A 267 9.20 -9.82 13.78
N ILE A 268 8.81 -10.85 14.53
CA ILE A 268 8.30 -10.73 15.90
C ILE A 268 9.24 -11.43 16.87
N TYR A 269 9.76 -10.69 17.83
CA TYR A 269 10.47 -11.21 18.99
C TYR A 269 9.54 -11.15 20.20
N ALA A 270 9.25 -12.31 20.79
CA ALA A 270 8.39 -12.39 21.96
C ALA A 270 9.03 -11.70 23.19
N ALA A 271 8.21 -11.33 24.17
CA ALA A 271 8.71 -10.82 25.44
C ALA A 271 9.67 -11.83 26.10
N GLY A 272 10.76 -11.35 26.68
CA GLY A 272 11.85 -12.16 27.23
C GLY A 272 12.87 -12.65 26.20
N VAL A 273 12.63 -12.50 24.89
CA VAL A 273 13.61 -12.84 23.85
C VAL A 273 14.62 -11.72 23.70
N VAL A 274 15.90 -12.05 23.91
CA VAL A 274 17.03 -11.16 23.66
C VAL A 274 17.76 -11.65 22.41
N ASP A 275 17.91 -10.79 21.41
CA ASP A 275 18.68 -11.09 20.20
C ASP A 275 19.63 -9.94 19.88
N LYS A 276 20.89 -10.08 20.32
CA LYS A 276 21.92 -9.06 20.08
C LYS A 276 22.55 -9.14 18.68
N SER A 277 22.12 -10.08 17.83
CA SER A 277 22.57 -10.14 16.43
C SER A 277 21.76 -9.22 15.52
N VAL A 278 20.73 -8.56 16.04
CA VAL A 278 19.78 -7.77 15.26
C VAL A 278 19.81 -6.32 15.72
N LEU A 279 19.85 -5.39 14.77
CA LEU A 279 19.64 -3.97 15.01
C LEU A 279 18.48 -3.43 14.17
N PHE A 280 17.65 -2.57 14.74
CA PHE A 280 16.51 -1.95 14.05
C PHE A 280 16.20 -0.55 14.62
N MET A 281 15.48 0.28 13.86
CA MET A 281 15.13 1.66 14.23
C MET A 281 13.71 1.74 14.80
N LYS A 282 13.43 2.71 15.70
CA LYS A 282 12.12 2.91 16.34
C LYS A 282 11.54 4.34 16.21
N GLY A 283 12.03 5.14 15.26
CA GLY A 283 11.51 6.51 15.04
C GLY A 283 12.01 7.53 16.07
N ASP A 284 13.29 7.43 16.45
CA ASP A 284 13.95 8.33 17.41
C ASP A 284 15.45 8.50 17.11
N ASP A 285 15.84 8.26 15.85
CA ASP A 285 17.23 8.27 15.37
C ASP A 285 18.17 7.29 16.12
N ALA A 286 17.65 6.30 16.85
CA ALA A 286 18.45 5.28 17.54
C ALA A 286 18.31 3.88 16.94
N LEU A 287 19.34 3.06 17.18
CA LEU A 287 19.33 1.63 16.86
C LEU A 287 19.15 0.80 18.13
N TYR A 288 18.23 -0.15 18.04
CA TYR A 288 17.82 -1.05 19.10
C TYR A 288 18.11 -2.49 18.71
N TYR A 289 18.25 -3.34 19.71
CA TYR A 289 18.19 -4.78 19.55
C TYR A 289 17.01 -5.33 20.37
N PRO A 290 16.40 -6.48 19.99
CA PRO A 290 15.41 -7.15 20.82
C PRO A 290 16.02 -7.43 22.20
N ASN A 291 15.53 -6.73 23.23
CA ASN A 291 16.14 -6.71 24.56
C ASN A 291 15.34 -7.49 25.61
N GLY A 292 14.26 -8.16 25.20
CA GLY A 292 13.38 -8.93 26.08
C GLY A 292 12.43 -8.13 26.96
N SER A 293 12.49 -6.79 27.02
CA SER A 293 11.60 -5.98 27.89
C SER A 293 10.13 -6.02 27.49
N GLY A 294 9.83 -6.41 26.25
CA GLY A 294 8.49 -6.57 25.72
C GLY A 294 8.53 -7.24 24.35
N VAL A 295 7.36 -7.37 23.73
CA VAL A 295 7.29 -7.83 22.33
C VAL A 295 7.94 -6.76 21.46
N THR A 296 8.92 -7.16 20.66
CA THR A 296 9.50 -6.32 19.60
C THR A 296 8.92 -6.78 18.29
N ASN A 297 8.36 -5.85 17.52
CA ASN A 297 7.81 -6.11 16.21
C ASN A 297 8.47 -5.18 15.19
N ILE A 298 8.89 -5.74 14.07
CA ILE A 298 9.35 -5.01 12.90
C ILE A 298 8.39 -5.38 11.79
N ASP A 299 7.47 -4.47 11.47
CA ASP A 299 6.42 -4.70 10.49
C ASP A 299 6.98 -4.90 9.07
N ALA A 300 6.21 -5.51 8.18
CA ALA A 300 6.57 -5.61 6.77
C ALA A 300 6.76 -4.21 6.14
N PHE A 301 7.50 -4.19 5.03
CA PHE A 301 8.00 -3.02 4.29
C PHE A 301 9.03 -2.17 5.02
N HIS A 302 9.44 -2.57 6.22
CA HIS A 302 10.63 -2.05 6.89
C HIS A 302 11.87 -2.87 6.50
N ALA A 303 13.02 -2.42 7.00
CA ALA A 303 14.27 -3.16 6.94
C ALA A 303 14.99 -3.13 8.28
N TYR A 304 15.88 -4.09 8.49
CA TYR A 304 16.66 -4.22 9.72
C TYR A 304 18.06 -4.75 9.42
N PHE A 305 18.97 -4.60 10.37
CA PHE A 305 20.36 -5.02 10.22
C PHE A 305 20.58 -6.33 10.99
N ILE A 306 21.19 -7.30 10.32
CA ILE A 306 21.72 -8.51 10.94
C ILE A 306 23.23 -8.32 11.07
N LEU A 307 23.75 -8.51 12.27
CA LEU A 307 25.18 -8.49 12.57
C LEU A 307 25.78 -9.87 12.27
N ASN A 308 26.77 -9.90 11.39
CA ASN A 308 27.43 -11.12 10.94
C ASN A 308 28.74 -11.31 11.71
N GLY A 309 28.80 -12.31 12.59
CA GLY A 309 30.02 -12.65 13.34
C GLY A 309 30.37 -11.68 14.47
N ILE A 310 29.50 -10.70 14.76
CA ILE A 310 29.53 -9.80 15.92
C ILE A 310 28.13 -9.66 16.49
N THR A 311 28.01 -9.09 17.69
CA THR A 311 26.76 -8.78 18.35
C THR A 311 26.79 -7.36 18.91
N ALA A 312 25.61 -6.83 19.26
CA ALA A 312 25.51 -5.59 20.04
C ALA A 312 26.26 -5.70 21.39
N GLY A 313 26.45 -6.91 21.93
CA GLY A 313 27.24 -7.16 23.13
C GLY A 313 28.71 -6.79 22.94
N ASP A 314 29.31 -7.20 21.82
CA ASP A 314 30.72 -6.91 21.50
C ASP A 314 30.99 -5.40 21.37
N ILE A 315 29.99 -4.65 20.88
CA ILE A 315 30.04 -3.18 20.79
C ILE A 315 29.95 -2.56 22.19
N ILE A 316 29.00 -3.02 23.02
CA ILE A 316 28.78 -2.48 24.37
C ILE A 316 29.97 -2.77 25.30
N GLU A 317 30.50 -3.99 25.29
CA GLU A 317 31.58 -4.44 26.16
C GLU A 317 32.89 -3.69 25.92
N GLN A 318 33.11 -3.19 24.70
CA GLN A 318 34.30 -2.42 24.33
C GLN A 318 34.15 -0.91 24.56
N GLU A 319 33.10 -0.45 25.24
CA GLU A 319 32.69 0.97 25.29
C GLU A 319 32.58 1.59 23.88
N GLY A 320 32.24 0.72 22.92
CA GLY A 320 32.13 1.00 21.51
C GLY A 320 30.91 1.85 21.17
N ARG A 321 30.82 2.24 19.90
CA ARG A 321 29.68 3.02 19.39
C ARG A 321 29.26 2.51 18.03
N ILE A 322 28.02 2.81 17.66
CA ILE A 322 27.57 2.66 16.28
C ILE A 322 27.70 4.03 15.61
N VAL A 323 28.21 4.05 14.37
CA VAL A 323 28.35 5.26 13.57
C VAL A 323 27.54 5.05 12.29
N LEU A 324 26.59 5.95 12.04
CA LEU A 324 25.94 6.07 10.74
C LEU A 324 26.70 7.17 9.97
N ASN A 325 27.43 6.76 8.95
CA ASN A 325 28.20 7.68 8.11
C ASN A 325 27.45 7.95 6.81
N PHE A 326 27.21 9.23 6.52
CA PHE A 326 26.38 9.69 5.40
C PHE A 326 27.17 10.38 4.28
N ASP A 327 28.47 10.09 4.19
CA ASP A 327 29.50 10.62 3.27
C ASP A 327 29.79 12.13 3.37
N ASP A 328 28.78 12.98 3.59
CA ASP A 328 28.93 14.45 3.63
C ASP A 328 28.86 15.04 5.05
N GLU A 329 28.33 14.27 6.02
CA GLU A 329 28.33 14.58 7.45
C GLU A 329 28.44 13.29 8.27
N SER A 330 29.44 13.17 9.14
CA SER A 330 29.45 12.10 10.13
C SER A 330 28.58 12.51 11.32
N THR A 331 27.30 12.16 11.34
CA THR A 331 26.51 12.26 12.56
C THR A 331 26.82 11.06 13.44
N SER A 332 27.60 11.26 14.50
CA SER A 332 27.77 10.22 15.52
C SER A 332 26.43 10.00 16.23
N ILE A 333 25.68 8.97 15.84
CA ILE A 333 24.56 8.46 16.64
C ILE A 333 25.17 7.69 17.83
N SER A 334 25.39 8.42 18.92
CA SER A 334 25.55 7.78 20.22
C SER A 334 24.17 7.30 20.65
N LEU A 335 23.96 5.98 20.66
CA LEU A 335 23.38 5.21 21.76
C LEU A 335 22.79 3.90 21.22
N ILE A 336 23.44 2.79 21.54
CA ILE A 336 22.68 1.56 21.79
C ILE A 336 21.97 1.84 23.12
N SER A 337 20.75 2.36 23.08
CA SER A 337 20.00 2.54 24.31
C SER A 337 19.55 1.17 24.79
N ASN A 338 20.00 0.78 25.99
CA ASN A 338 19.38 -0.28 26.76
C ASN A 338 18.10 0.35 27.36
N PRO A 339 16.88 0.03 26.88
CA PRO A 339 15.67 0.52 27.52
C PRO A 339 15.58 -0.15 28.90
N GLY A 340 15.95 0.59 29.96
CA GLY A 340 15.72 0.16 31.35
C GLY A 340 16.88 0.30 32.33
N GLU A 341 18.10 0.67 31.91
CA GLU A 341 19.18 1.01 32.85
C GLU A 341 19.47 2.51 32.78
N GLU A 342 19.06 3.26 33.80
CA GLU A 342 19.68 4.55 34.08
C GLU A 342 21.18 4.29 34.34
N SER A 343 22.03 4.81 33.47
CA SER A 343 23.47 4.77 33.68
C SER A 343 23.83 5.75 34.80
N ASP A 344 24.26 5.24 35.94
CA ASP A 344 24.86 6.05 37.02
C ASP A 344 26.26 6.62 36.65
N SER A 345 26.66 6.58 35.38
CA SER A 345 27.94 7.10 34.91
C SER A 345 27.89 8.61 34.67
N TRP A 346 28.74 9.34 35.38
CA TRP A 346 28.86 10.80 35.29
C TRP A 346 30.04 11.19 34.41
N TYR A 347 29.89 12.29 33.66
CA TYR A 347 30.94 12.85 32.82
C TYR A 347 31.10 14.36 33.04
N THR A 348 32.29 14.88 32.83
CA THR A 348 32.50 16.34 32.68
C THR A 348 31.89 16.83 31.37
N ILE A 349 31.67 18.14 31.24
CA ILE A 349 31.20 18.73 29.97
C ILE A 349 32.12 18.46 28.78
N ASP A 350 33.42 18.25 29.03
CA ASP A 350 34.41 17.90 28.02
C ASP A 350 34.46 16.38 27.72
N GLY A 351 33.47 15.61 28.18
CA GLY A 351 33.32 14.18 27.86
C GLY A 351 34.19 13.21 28.66
N ARG A 352 34.88 13.64 29.72
CA ARG A 352 35.68 12.73 30.57
C ARG A 352 34.80 12.03 31.59
N ARG A 353 34.88 10.70 31.65
CA ARG A 353 34.17 9.87 32.63
C ARG A 353 34.69 10.13 34.05
N LEU A 354 33.77 10.18 35.01
CA LEU A 354 34.02 10.36 36.44
C LEU A 354 33.78 9.05 37.18
N ASN A 355 34.60 8.79 38.20
CA ASN A 355 34.42 7.65 39.10
C ASN A 355 33.33 7.96 40.14
N GLY A 356 32.08 7.90 39.69
CA GLY A 356 30.88 8.14 40.50
C GLY A 356 30.37 9.58 40.45
N LYS A 357 29.32 9.85 41.25
CA LYS A 357 28.64 11.14 41.30
C LYS A 357 29.59 12.26 41.76
N PRO A 358 29.78 13.34 40.97
CA PRO A 358 30.62 14.46 41.34
C PRO A 358 30.10 15.17 42.58
N THR A 359 31.02 15.48 43.49
CA THR A 359 30.76 16.18 44.76
C THR A 359 31.05 17.68 44.69
N LYS A 360 31.65 18.15 43.59
CA LYS A 360 31.94 19.56 43.35
C LYS A 360 30.78 20.22 42.61
N LYS A 361 30.55 21.49 42.91
CA LYS A 361 29.57 22.31 42.18
C LYS A 361 30.00 22.46 40.72
N GLY A 362 29.08 22.29 39.79
CA GLY A 362 29.38 22.34 38.37
C GLY A 362 28.30 21.73 37.49
N ILE A 363 28.51 21.79 36.18
CA ILE A 363 27.67 21.15 35.18
C ILE A 363 28.32 19.83 34.78
N TYR A 364 27.53 18.76 34.75
CA TYR A 364 27.96 17.41 34.41
C TYR A 364 26.96 16.78 33.45
N ILE A 365 27.36 15.68 32.81
CA ILE A 365 26.50 14.89 31.94
C ILE A 365 26.23 13.55 32.63
N VAL A 366 24.97 13.17 32.75
CA VAL A 366 24.52 11.84 33.19
C VAL A 366 23.28 11.46 32.37
N ASN A 367 23.20 10.22 31.90
CA ASN A 367 22.13 9.76 31.00
C ASN A 367 21.89 10.69 29.78
N GLY A 368 22.97 11.23 29.20
CA GLY A 368 22.90 12.18 28.07
C GLY A 368 22.35 13.56 28.40
N LYS A 369 21.98 13.84 29.66
CA LYS A 369 21.40 15.13 30.10
C LYS A 369 22.42 15.95 30.89
N LYS A 370 22.38 17.27 30.69
CA LYS A 370 23.16 18.22 31.50
C LYS A 370 22.50 18.37 32.87
N VAL A 371 23.24 18.06 33.93
CA VAL A 371 22.80 18.14 35.32
C VAL A 371 23.72 19.09 36.09
N VAL A 372 23.12 20.00 36.87
CA VAL A 372 23.85 20.96 37.70
C VAL A 372 23.92 20.44 39.13
N ILE A 373 25.14 20.20 39.63
CA ILE A 373 25.41 19.98 41.06
C ILE A 373 25.57 21.36 41.69
N LYS A 374 24.71 21.70 42.65
CA LYS A 374 24.64 23.02 43.31
C LYS A 374 25.36 23.09 44.65
#